data_AF-A0A9D4PPK6-F1
#
_entry.id   AF-A0A9D4PPK6-F1
#
_cell.length_a   1.000
_cell.length_b   1.000
_cell.length_c   1.000
_cell.angle_alpha   90.00
_cell.angle_beta   90.00
_cell.angle_gamma   90.00
#
_symmetry.space_group_name_H-M   'P 1'
#
loop_
_entity.id
_entity.type
_entity.pdbx_description
1 polymer ?
#
loop_
_entity_poly.entity_id
_entity_poly.type
_entity_poly.pdbx_seq_one_letter_code
_entity_poly.pdbx_strand_id
1 'polypeptide(L)'
;MTDSILPCEDFYEHVCGGWLRGTKVPRHRYFTSTRLEAQWAVESSIIGLRNTKGTKPLENLLDKYGIPRWPILHEQFQIDVMRALADMIRDLGLSAIVSVRVAPDSHDTRKHIVYV
;
A
#
# COMPACT_ATOMS: atom_id res chain seq x y z
N MET A 1 22.18 13.87 -16.01
CA MET A 1 22.16 14.33 -17.40
C MET A 1 23.26 13.63 -18.18
N THR A 2 22.99 13.32 -19.45
CA THR A 2 23.91 12.75 -20.41
C THR A 2 24.11 13.77 -21.52
N ASP A 3 25.19 14.55 -21.43
CA ASP A 3 25.43 15.65 -22.37
C ASP A 3 25.71 15.18 -23.81
N SER A 4 25.97 13.89 -24.00
CA SER A 4 26.28 13.28 -25.30
C SER A 4 25.06 12.87 -26.14
N ILE A 5 23.84 12.93 -25.59
CA ILE A 5 22.59 12.59 -26.30
C ILE A 5 21.76 13.85 -26.39
N LEU A 6 21.27 14.21 -27.59
CA LEU A 6 20.52 15.45 -27.77
C LEU A 6 19.09 15.32 -27.21
N PRO A 7 18.55 16.38 -26.57
CA PRO A 7 17.18 16.35 -26.03
C PRO A 7 16.08 16.03 -27.05
N CYS A 8 16.28 16.39 -28.33
CA CYS A 8 15.31 16.17 -29.39
C CYS A 8 15.33 14.74 -29.96
N GLU A 9 16.36 13.96 -29.65
CA GLU A 9 16.47 12.55 -30.08
C GLU A 9 15.93 11.61 -29.00
N ASP A 10 16.43 11.75 -27.78
CA ASP A 10 15.93 11.02 -26.61
C ASP A 10 16.03 11.92 -25.37
N PHE A 11 14.94 12.65 -25.12
CA PHE A 11 14.84 13.52 -23.96
C PHE A 11 15.02 12.76 -22.65
N TYR A 12 14.53 11.51 -22.57
CA TYR A 12 14.56 10.72 -21.35
C TYR A 12 15.99 10.31 -21.01
N GLU A 13 16.75 9.78 -21.98
CA GLU A 13 18.16 9.41 -21.77
C GLU A 13 19.06 10.65 -21.57
N HIS A 14 18.74 11.78 -22.22
CA HIS A 14 19.42 13.04 -21.98
C HIS A 14 19.31 13.48 -20.51
N VAL A 15 18.12 13.48 -19.92
CA VAL A 15 17.94 13.94 -18.53
C VAL A 15 18.32 12.86 -17.51
N CYS A 16 17.86 11.62 -17.71
CA CYS A 16 17.97 10.53 -16.74
C CYS A 16 19.19 9.63 -16.94
N GLY A 17 19.84 9.61 -18.11
CA GLY A 17 20.84 8.58 -18.44
C GLY A 17 22.02 8.51 -17.48
N GLY A 18 22.46 9.66 -16.95
CA GLY A 18 23.47 9.70 -15.89
C GLY A 18 23.04 8.96 -14.62
N TRP A 19 21.77 9.11 -14.22
CA TRP A 19 21.20 8.39 -13.08
C TRP A 19 20.99 6.90 -13.42
N LEU A 20 20.53 6.57 -14.62
CA LEU A 20 20.35 5.16 -15.05
C LEU A 20 21.65 4.36 -15.03
N ARG A 21 22.78 4.98 -15.41
CA ARG A 21 24.10 4.33 -15.36
C ARG A 21 24.64 4.14 -13.95
N GLY A 22 24.39 5.10 -13.05
CA GLY A 22 24.89 5.06 -11.67
C GLY A 22 24.01 4.25 -10.71
N THR A 23 22.72 4.18 -10.99
CA THR A 23 21.74 3.64 -10.05
C THR A 23 21.49 2.16 -10.29
N LYS A 24 21.69 1.37 -9.24
CA LYS A 24 21.31 -0.04 -9.21
C LYS A 24 20.04 -0.22 -8.41
N VAL A 25 19.07 -0.96 -8.97
CA VAL A 25 17.89 -1.38 -8.23
C VAL A 25 18.33 -2.26 -7.06
N PRO A 26 18.03 -1.90 -5.79
CA PRO A 26 18.40 -2.74 -4.66
C PRO A 26 17.71 -4.10 -4.70
N ARG A 27 18.35 -5.14 -4.14
CA ARG A 27 17.85 -6.54 -4.19
C ARG A 27 16.44 -6.76 -3.65
N HIS A 28 15.98 -5.91 -2.74
CA HIS A 28 14.65 -5.99 -2.13
C HIS A 28 13.58 -5.21 -2.92
N ARG A 29 13.92 -4.68 -4.11
CA ARG A 29 13.01 -3.92 -4.98
C ARG A 29 13.09 -4.44 -6.41
N TYR A 30 11.99 -4.29 -7.14
CA TYR A 30 11.93 -4.61 -8.57
C TYR A 30 12.29 -3.42 -9.47
N PHE A 31 12.11 -2.20 -8.97
CA PHE A 31 12.49 -0.96 -9.67
C PHE A 31 12.90 0.12 -8.65
N THR A 32 13.54 1.17 -9.13
CA THR A 32 13.83 2.37 -8.33
C THR A 32 13.53 3.63 -9.13
N SER A 33 13.36 4.74 -8.43
CA SER A 33 13.15 6.07 -9.00
C SER A 33 13.50 7.11 -7.95
N THR A 34 13.71 8.36 -8.37
CA THR A 34 13.96 9.47 -7.45
C THR A 34 12.87 9.61 -6.38
N ARG A 35 11.60 9.39 -6.77
CA ARG A 35 10.46 9.41 -5.83
C ARG A 35 10.58 8.31 -4.77
N LEU A 36 10.92 7.09 -5.19
CA LEU A 36 11.07 5.97 -4.26
C LEU A 36 12.25 6.16 -3.31
N GLU A 37 13.35 6.74 -3.78
CA GLU A 37 14.51 7.05 -2.95
C GLU A 37 14.17 8.08 -1.86
N ALA A 38 13.43 9.14 -2.23
CA ALA A 38 12.94 10.13 -1.28
C ALA A 38 11.94 9.54 -0.27
N GLN A 39 10.98 8.72 -0.73
CA GLN A 39 10.04 8.04 0.17
C GLN A 39 10.75 7.10 1.14
N TRP A 40 11.71 6.31 0.65
CA TRP A 40 12.45 5.36 1.47
C TRP A 40 13.23 6.07 2.59
N ALA A 41 13.79 7.26 2.32
CA ALA A 41 14.47 8.04 3.35
C ALA A 41 13.55 8.37 4.54
N VAL A 42 12.26 8.59 4.30
CA VAL A 42 11.26 8.83 5.35
C VAL A 42 10.78 7.52 5.99
N GLU A 43 10.43 6.53 5.17
CA GLU A 43 9.83 5.27 5.63
C GLU A 43 10.79 4.38 6.41
N SER A 44 12.09 4.44 6.10
CA SER A 44 13.11 3.61 6.76
C SER A 44 13.18 3.84 8.27
N SER A 45 12.85 5.05 8.75
CA SER A 45 12.76 5.36 10.19
C SER A 45 11.57 4.67 10.87
N ILE A 46 10.48 4.41 10.13
CA ILE A 46 9.27 3.77 10.66
C ILE A 46 9.44 2.25 10.77
N ILE A 47 10.23 1.64 9.88
CA ILE A 47 10.45 0.19 9.85
C ILE A 47 11.03 -0.31 11.19
N GLY A 48 12.01 0.40 11.75
CA GLY A 48 12.59 0.05 13.04
C GLY A 48 11.55 0.02 14.15
N LEU A 49 10.73 1.08 14.25
CA LEU A 49 9.65 1.18 15.25
C LEU A 49 8.64 0.04 15.10
N ARG A 50 8.20 -0.26 13.87
CA ARG A 50 7.28 -1.38 13.60
C ARG A 50 7.86 -2.71 14.11
N ASN A 51 9.12 -2.98 13.80
CA ASN A 51 9.74 -4.26 14.15
C ASN A 51 9.90 -4.44 15.68
N THR A 52 10.05 -3.35 16.45
CA THR A 52 10.13 -3.45 17.92
C THR A 52 8.81 -3.85 18.59
N LYS A 53 7.66 -3.66 17.92
CA LYS A 53 6.34 -3.95 18.50
C LYS A 53 5.89 -5.40 18.31
N GLY A 54 6.56 -6.16 17.44
CA GLY A 54 6.17 -7.54 17.11
C GLY A 54 4.74 -7.64 16.57
N THR A 55 4.06 -8.75 16.85
CA THR A 55 2.68 -9.03 16.39
C THR A 55 1.60 -8.48 17.30
N LYS A 56 1.95 -8.01 18.51
CA LYS A 56 0.96 -7.64 19.53
C LYS A 56 -0.06 -6.59 19.07
N PRO A 57 0.32 -5.53 18.32
CA PRO A 57 -0.66 -4.58 17.80
C PRO A 57 -1.67 -5.23 16.84
N LEU A 58 -1.23 -6.19 16.02
CA LEU A 58 -2.12 -6.92 15.11
C LEU A 58 -3.05 -7.84 15.87
N GLU A 59 -2.56 -8.58 16.87
CA GLU A 59 -3.40 -9.43 17.73
C GLU A 59 -4.51 -8.62 18.40
N ASN A 60 -4.16 -7.50 19.04
CA ASN A 60 -5.14 -6.63 19.69
C ASN A 60 -6.17 -6.06 18.68
N LEU A 61 -5.74 -5.79 17.45
CA LEU A 61 -6.64 -5.32 16.40
C LEU A 61 -7.60 -6.42 15.95
N LEU A 62 -7.12 -7.66 15.80
CA LEU A 62 -7.95 -8.79 15.41
C LEU A 62 -8.95 -9.17 16.52
N ASP A 63 -8.52 -9.12 17.79
CA ASP A 63 -9.39 -9.28 18.96
C ASP A 63 -10.58 -8.30 18.92
N LYS A 64 -10.34 -7.03 18.54
CA LYS A 64 -11.40 -6.00 18.40
C LYS A 64 -12.51 -6.42 17.43
N TYR A 65 -12.18 -7.16 16.37
CA TYR A 65 -13.16 -7.60 15.35
C TYR A 65 -13.64 -9.04 15.57
N GLY A 66 -13.39 -9.62 16.76
CA GLY A 66 -13.83 -10.97 17.08
C GLY A 66 -13.02 -12.08 16.40
N ILE A 67 -11.78 -11.78 16.00
CA ILE A 67 -10.85 -12.74 15.40
C ILE A 67 -9.68 -12.97 16.38
N PRO A 68 -9.89 -13.60 17.54
CA PRO A 68 -8.82 -13.68 18.54
C PRO A 68 -7.64 -14.53 18.09
N ARG A 69 -7.87 -15.46 17.15
CA ARG A 69 -6.85 -16.26 16.50
C ARG A 69 -7.23 -16.51 15.05
N TRP A 70 -6.20 -16.73 14.23
CA TRP A 70 -6.43 -17.04 12.83
C TRP A 70 -7.15 -18.40 12.69
N PRO A 71 -8.21 -18.51 11.85
CA PRO A 71 -9.03 -19.73 11.78
C PRO A 71 -8.26 -20.99 11.38
N ILE A 72 -7.18 -20.84 10.59
CA ILE A 72 -6.32 -21.97 10.18
C ILE A 72 -5.62 -22.63 11.39
N LEU A 73 -5.52 -21.91 12.51
CA LEU A 73 -4.86 -22.38 13.72
C LEU A 73 -5.84 -22.97 14.76
N HIS A 74 -7.15 -22.97 14.50
CA HIS A 74 -8.20 -23.38 15.46
C HIS A 74 -9.35 -24.15 14.81
N GLU A 75 -9.67 -25.32 15.35
CA GLU A 75 -10.72 -26.20 14.81
C GLU A 75 -12.15 -25.67 15.01
N GLN A 76 -12.40 -24.85 16.04
CA GLN A 76 -13.74 -24.33 16.39
C GLN A 76 -13.82 -22.80 16.26
N PHE A 77 -13.64 -22.29 15.04
CA PHE A 77 -13.78 -20.86 14.74
C PHE A 77 -15.20 -20.53 14.25
N GLN A 78 -15.83 -19.53 14.86
CA GLN A 78 -17.15 -19.02 14.47
C GLN A 78 -17.08 -17.49 14.42
N ILE A 79 -17.43 -16.90 13.27
CA ILE A 79 -17.53 -15.45 13.10
C ILE A 79 -18.66 -15.09 12.14
N ASP A 80 -19.31 -13.96 12.39
CA ASP A 80 -20.14 -13.30 11.39
C ASP A 80 -19.22 -12.57 10.40
N VAL A 81 -18.86 -13.27 9.32
CA VAL A 81 -17.92 -12.79 8.31
C VAL A 81 -18.38 -11.46 7.70
N MET A 82 -19.68 -11.31 7.43
CA MET A 82 -20.20 -10.12 6.77
C MET A 82 -20.17 -8.92 7.71
N ARG A 83 -20.52 -9.11 8.99
CA ARG A 83 -20.42 -8.05 9.99
C ARG A 83 -18.97 -7.66 10.24
N ALA A 84 -18.08 -8.62 10.46
CA ALA A 84 -16.65 -8.36 10.67
C ALA A 84 -16.04 -7.63 9.46
N LEU A 85 -16.37 -8.06 8.25
CA LEU A 85 -15.92 -7.41 7.03
C LEU A 85 -16.46 -5.97 6.92
N ALA A 86 -17.75 -5.74 7.19
CA ALA A 86 -18.34 -4.40 7.14
C ALA A 86 -17.68 -3.45 8.16
N ASP A 87 -17.45 -3.93 9.39
CA ASP A 87 -16.76 -3.17 10.43
C ASP A 87 -15.30 -2.87 10.04
N MET A 88 -14.59 -3.83 9.45
CA MET A 88 -13.20 -3.65 8.98
C MET A 88 -13.10 -2.72 7.76
N ILE A 89 -14.04 -2.79 6.81
CA ILE A 89 -14.13 -1.85 5.68
C ILE A 89 -14.31 -0.43 6.22
N ARG A 90 -15.28 -0.23 7.13
CA ARG A 90 -15.61 1.09 7.68
C ARG A 90 -14.48 1.67 8.52
N ASP A 91 -13.93 0.90 9.44
CA ASP A 91 -13.00 1.40 10.45
C ASP A 91 -11.54 1.45 9.94
N LEU A 92 -11.15 0.52 9.04
CA LEU A 92 -9.77 0.37 8.59
C LEU A 92 -9.57 0.68 7.09
N GLY A 93 -10.64 0.84 6.33
CA GLY A 93 -10.56 0.99 4.87
C GLY A 93 -10.09 -0.29 4.16
N LEU A 94 -10.15 -1.45 4.83
CA LEU A 94 -9.76 -2.72 4.23
C LEU A 94 -10.77 -3.13 3.17
N SER A 95 -10.31 -3.50 1.98
CA SER A 95 -11.15 -4.11 0.94
C SER A 95 -10.78 -5.57 0.78
N ALA A 96 -11.69 -6.47 1.17
CA ALA A 96 -11.53 -7.91 1.03
C ALA A 96 -12.87 -8.52 0.61
N ILE A 97 -12.86 -9.48 -0.33
CA ILE A 97 -14.05 -10.07 -0.98
C ILE A 97 -14.84 -9.05 -1.82
N VAL A 98 -15.24 -7.93 -1.23
CA VAL A 98 -15.95 -6.82 -1.85
C VAL A 98 -15.22 -5.51 -1.51
N SER A 99 -15.20 -4.56 -2.45
CA SER A 99 -14.60 -3.23 -2.21
C SER A 99 -15.70 -2.17 -2.24
N VAL A 100 -16.09 -1.69 -1.06
CA VAL A 100 -17.10 -0.64 -0.95
C VAL A 100 -16.42 0.70 -0.77
N ARG A 101 -16.74 1.67 -1.63
CA ARG A 101 -16.26 3.06 -1.51
C ARG A 101 -17.33 4.07 -1.85
N VAL A 102 -17.20 5.28 -1.31
CA VAL A 102 -18.02 6.43 -1.69
C VAL A 102 -17.19 7.34 -2.57
N ALA A 103 -17.67 7.62 -3.78
CA ALA A 103 -16.98 8.47 -4.74
C ALA A 103 -18.00 9.28 -5.58
N PRO A 104 -17.57 10.32 -6.32
CA PRO A 104 -18.44 11.08 -7.21
C PRO A 104 -19.17 10.18 -8.21
N ASP A 105 -20.44 10.47 -8.47
CA ASP A 105 -21.22 9.79 -9.51
C ASP A 105 -20.66 10.14 -10.90
N SER A 106 -20.43 9.12 -11.74
CA SER A 106 -19.94 9.30 -13.11
C SER A 106 -20.92 10.05 -14.00
N HIS A 107 -22.20 10.10 -13.65
CA HIS A 107 -23.25 10.82 -14.39
C HIS A 107 -23.56 12.21 -13.81
N ASP A 108 -23.22 12.47 -12.54
CA ASP A 108 -23.35 13.80 -11.91
C ASP A 108 -22.29 13.98 -10.81
N THR A 109 -21.16 14.61 -11.15
CA THR A 109 -20.01 14.73 -10.24
C THR A 109 -20.27 15.61 -9.00
N ARG A 110 -21.45 16.24 -8.89
CA ARG A 110 -21.88 16.98 -7.68
C ARG A 110 -22.45 16.05 -6.60
N LYS A 111 -22.76 14.81 -6.94
CA LYS A 111 -23.30 13.79 -6.03
C LYS A 111 -22.24 12.72 -5.77
N HIS A 112 -22.34 12.10 -4.60
CA HIS A 112 -21.55 10.91 -4.27
C HIS A 112 -22.47 9.71 -4.18
N ILE A 113 -22.01 8.57 -4.69
CA ILE A 113 -22.73 7.30 -4.63
C ILE A 113 -21.82 6.20 -4.09
N VAL A 114 -22.43 5.10 -3.69
CA VAL A 114 -21.72 3.90 -3.26
C VAL A 114 -21.30 3.11 -4.50
N TYR A 115 -20.01 2.83 -4.58
CA TYR A 115 -19.42 1.89 -5.52
C TYR A 115 -19.09 0.59 -4.77
N VAL A 116 -19.35 -0.52 -5.44
CA VAL A 116 -19.09 -1.88 -4.97
C VAL A 116 -18.26 -2.59 -6.03
#